data_AF-A0A8C6EZT3-F1
#
_entry.id   AF-A0A8C6EZT3-F1
#
_cell.length_a   1.000
_cell.length_b   1.000
_cell.length_c   1.000
_cell.angle_alpha   90.00
_cell.angle_beta   90.00
_cell.angle_gamma   90.00
#
_symmetry.space_group_name_H-M   'P 1'
#
loop_
_entity.id
_entity.type
_entity.pdbx_description
1 polymer ?
#
loop_
_entity_poly.entity_id
_entity_poly.type
_entity_poly.pdbx_seq_one_letter_code
_entity_poly.pdbx_strand_id
1 'polypeptide(L)'
;MDEKIKKAEEMALSLARAVAGGDEQAAMKCAIWLAEQRVPVSVKLKPEVSLTQDIRLCVSVEDAQMHTVTIWLTVRPDMTVASLKDMVFLDYGFPPTLQQWVIGQRLARDQETLHSHGVRRNGDSAYLYLLSACNTSLNPRELQRERQLRMLEDLGFKDLTLQPRGPLEPDPSKSGAPQEPGQQPDAVPEPPPVSGSPVRPACPTGSATLLMALCSQVGWQCPGCTFINKPTRPGCEMCCQARPETYQVPTSYQPDAEERARLASEEEALRQYQQVGAPVPGQTPAHWTREA
;
A
#
# COMPACT_ATOMS: atom_id res chain seq x y z
N MET A 1 58.99 -10.96 9.83
CA MET A 1 58.36 -10.79 8.49
C MET A 1 56.84 -10.60 8.66
N ASP A 2 56.21 -11.32 9.58
CA ASP A 2 54.78 -11.19 9.95
C ASP A 2 54.32 -9.80 10.36
N GLU A 3 55.08 -9.07 11.18
CA GLU A 3 54.65 -7.73 11.64
C GLU A 3 54.53 -6.71 10.51
N LYS A 4 55.35 -6.84 9.46
CA LYS A 4 55.26 -5.97 8.29
C LYS A 4 54.02 -6.30 7.44
N ILE A 5 53.65 -7.57 7.37
CA ILE A 5 52.47 -8.04 6.64
C ILE A 5 51.20 -7.63 7.39
N LYS A 6 51.14 -7.82 8.71
CA LYS A 6 50.02 -7.35 9.54
C LYS A 6 49.78 -5.85 9.41
N LYS A 7 50.85 -5.05 9.48
CA LYS A 7 50.74 -3.59 9.31
C LYS A 7 50.26 -3.22 7.90
N ALA A 8 50.68 -3.96 6.88
CA ALA A 8 50.19 -3.72 5.52
C ALA A 8 48.70 -4.11 5.36
N GLU A 9 48.25 -5.16 6.02
CA GLU A 9 46.84 -5.55 6.06
C GLU A 9 45.98 -4.49 6.77
N GLU A 10 46.42 -3.99 7.93
CA GLU A 10 45.74 -2.90 8.63
C GLU A 10 45.62 -1.63 7.78
N MET A 11 46.69 -1.27 7.08
CA MET A 11 46.70 -0.11 6.19
C MET A 11 45.81 -0.32 4.95
N ALA A 12 45.74 -1.53 4.41
CA ALA A 12 44.82 -1.88 3.32
C ALA A 12 43.35 -1.83 3.76
N LEU A 13 43.04 -2.32 4.96
CA LEU A 13 41.69 -2.21 5.56
C LEU A 13 41.31 -0.76 5.87
N SER A 14 42.27 0.04 6.33
CA SER A 14 42.08 1.47 6.57
C SER A 14 41.83 2.22 5.26
N LEU A 15 42.57 1.91 4.20
CA LEU A 15 42.35 2.44 2.86
C LEU A 15 40.94 2.09 2.35
N ALA A 16 40.52 0.83 2.46
CA ALA A 16 39.20 0.40 2.03
C ALA A 16 38.07 1.15 2.76
N ARG A 17 38.21 1.36 4.08
CA ARG A 17 37.25 2.15 4.87
C ARG A 17 37.25 3.63 4.51
N ALA A 18 38.42 4.24 4.33
CA ALA A 18 38.53 5.64 3.94
C ALA A 18 37.88 5.91 2.58
N VAL A 19 38.13 5.04 1.59
CA VAL A 19 37.49 5.11 0.26
C VAL A 19 35.98 4.91 0.36
N ALA A 20 35.51 3.92 1.13
CA ALA A 20 34.07 3.68 1.32
C ALA A 20 33.36 4.82 2.06
N GLY A 21 34.06 5.50 2.98
CA GLY A 21 33.54 6.64 3.75
C GLY A 21 33.72 8.01 3.08
N GLY A 22 34.40 8.08 1.93
CA GLY A 22 34.70 9.35 1.24
C GLY A 22 35.76 10.23 1.91
N ASP A 23 36.58 9.68 2.82
CA ASP A 23 37.69 10.41 3.45
C ASP A 23 38.92 10.39 2.53
N GLU A 24 39.02 11.39 1.66
CA GLU A 24 40.11 11.54 0.69
C GLU A 24 41.49 11.63 1.34
N GLN A 25 41.59 12.33 2.48
CA GLN A 25 42.87 12.58 3.14
C GLN A 25 43.41 11.32 3.81
N ALA A 26 42.54 10.55 4.48
CA ALA A 26 42.92 9.26 5.03
C ALA A 26 43.24 8.24 3.93
N ALA A 27 42.46 8.23 2.84
CA ALA A 27 42.69 7.34 1.70
C ALA A 27 44.06 7.62 1.06
N MET A 28 44.37 8.89 0.82
CA MET A 28 45.67 9.31 0.25
C MET A 28 46.84 8.87 1.15
N LYS A 29 46.77 9.13 2.45
CA LYS A 29 47.82 8.71 3.41
C LYS A 29 48.03 7.19 3.39
N CYS A 30 46.96 6.42 3.39
CA CYS A 30 47.05 4.96 3.37
C CYS A 30 47.62 4.44 2.05
N ALA A 31 47.21 5.02 0.92
CA ALA A 31 47.69 4.67 -0.41
C ALA A 31 49.18 4.97 -0.59
N ILE A 32 49.65 6.14 -0.15
CA ILE A 32 51.07 6.52 -0.20
C ILE A 32 51.91 5.51 0.58
N TRP A 33 51.51 5.22 1.83
CA TRP A 33 52.25 4.29 2.68
C TRP A 33 52.33 2.88 2.06
N LEU A 34 51.22 2.35 1.52
CA LEU A 34 51.18 1.04 0.86
C LEU A 34 52.07 1.00 -0.38
N ALA A 35 52.11 2.08 -1.16
CA ALA A 35 52.96 2.22 -2.34
C ALA A 35 54.46 2.24 -1.96
N GLU A 36 54.83 2.98 -0.92
CA GLU A 36 56.21 3.03 -0.40
C GLU A 36 56.72 1.67 0.07
N GLN A 37 55.84 0.87 0.69
CA GLN A 37 56.21 -0.46 1.18
C GLN A 37 56.34 -1.52 0.07
N ARG A 38 55.90 -1.21 -1.16
CA ARG A 38 55.90 -2.11 -2.33
C ARG A 38 55.28 -3.49 -2.06
N VAL A 39 54.24 -3.51 -1.21
CA VAL A 39 53.52 -4.75 -0.88
C VAL A 39 52.53 -5.07 -2.00
N PRO A 40 52.46 -6.32 -2.50
CA PRO A 40 51.46 -6.69 -3.49
C PRO A 40 50.06 -6.66 -2.84
N VAL A 41 49.21 -5.76 -3.32
CA VAL A 41 47.81 -5.62 -2.87
C VAL A 41 46.86 -5.92 -4.02
N SER A 42 45.78 -6.65 -3.74
CA SER A 42 44.71 -6.90 -4.70
C SER A 42 43.56 -5.94 -4.43
N VAL A 43 43.34 -5.02 -5.37
CA VAL A 43 42.20 -4.11 -5.33
C VAL A 43 41.12 -4.68 -6.24
N LYS A 44 39.99 -5.04 -5.64
CA LYS A 44 38.80 -5.50 -6.36
C LYS A 44 37.65 -4.59 -5.98
N LEU A 45 36.83 -4.23 -6.95
CA LEU A 45 35.51 -3.68 -6.65
C LEU A 45 34.74 -4.75 -5.88
N LYS A 46 34.13 -4.36 -4.76
CA LYS A 46 33.28 -5.26 -4.00
C LYS A 46 32.19 -5.74 -4.97
N PRO A 47 32.03 -7.06 -5.20
CA PRO A 47 30.96 -7.55 -6.06
C PRO A 47 29.66 -6.97 -5.55
N GLU A 48 28.97 -6.22 -6.41
CA GLU A 48 27.73 -5.59 -6.02
C GLU A 48 26.69 -6.70 -5.83
N VAL A 49 26.10 -6.69 -4.64
CA VAL A 49 24.85 -7.37 -4.27
C VAL A 49 24.96 -8.89 -4.06
N SER A 50 25.07 -9.32 -2.81
CA SER A 50 24.45 -10.58 -2.38
C SER A 50 22.95 -10.50 -2.70
N LEU A 51 22.31 -11.58 -3.15
CA LEU A 51 20.89 -11.59 -3.58
C LEU A 51 19.89 -11.03 -2.54
N THR A 52 20.33 -10.89 -1.29
CA THR A 52 19.58 -10.38 -0.13
C THR A 52 19.83 -8.90 0.20
N GLN A 53 20.69 -8.18 -0.53
CA GLN A 53 20.93 -6.75 -0.29
C GLN A 53 19.92 -5.87 -1.02
N ASP A 54 19.54 -4.79 -0.36
CA ASP A 54 18.67 -3.76 -0.92
C ASP A 54 19.37 -3.00 -2.05
N ILE A 55 18.62 -2.73 -3.11
CA ILE A 55 19.03 -1.95 -4.29
C ILE A 55 18.01 -0.87 -4.59
N ARG A 56 18.48 0.20 -5.23
CA ARG A 56 17.65 1.31 -5.68
C ARG A 56 17.14 1.05 -7.09
N LEU A 57 15.85 0.76 -7.21
CA LEU A 57 15.13 0.59 -8.47
C LEU A 57 14.56 1.94 -8.93
N CYS A 58 14.81 2.30 -10.19
CA CYS A 58 14.22 3.46 -10.85
C CYS A 58 12.88 3.06 -11.47
N VAL A 59 11.78 3.65 -11.02
CA VAL A 59 10.44 3.30 -11.50
C VAL A 59 9.82 4.48 -12.23
N SER A 60 9.58 4.32 -13.53
CA SER A 60 8.78 5.24 -14.32
C SER A 60 7.31 4.86 -14.17
N VAL A 61 6.53 5.73 -13.52
CA VAL A 61 5.11 5.56 -13.27
C VAL A 61 4.33 6.33 -14.33
N GLU A 62 3.38 5.66 -14.98
CA GLU A 62 2.47 6.25 -15.96
C GLU A 62 1.02 5.95 -15.57
N ASP A 63 0.12 6.93 -15.67
CA ASP A 63 -1.31 6.76 -15.39
C ASP A 63 -2.17 6.68 -16.66
N ALA A 64 -3.46 6.42 -16.48
CA ALA A 64 -4.44 6.38 -17.57
C ALA A 64 -4.62 7.72 -18.32
N GLN A 65 -4.09 8.82 -17.78
CA GLN A 65 -4.14 10.16 -18.36
C GLN A 65 -2.81 10.56 -19.03
N MET A 66 -1.86 9.62 -19.15
CA MET A 66 -0.52 9.82 -19.73
C MET A 66 0.40 10.75 -18.91
N HIS A 67 0.13 10.94 -17.62
CA HIS A 67 1.07 11.61 -16.73
C HIS A 67 2.20 10.65 -16.36
N THR A 68 3.44 11.10 -16.54
CA THR A 68 4.63 10.31 -16.20
C THR A 68 5.42 10.94 -15.06
N VAL A 69 5.74 10.15 -14.04
CA VAL A 69 6.63 10.54 -12.93
C VAL A 69 7.65 9.44 -12.68
N THR A 70 8.86 9.81 -12.24
CA THR A 70 9.89 8.82 -11.88
C THR A 70 10.11 8.83 -10.38
N ILE A 71 10.02 7.65 -9.75
CA ILE A 71 10.27 7.44 -8.32
C ILE A 71 11.40 6.45 -8.11
N TRP A 72 11.97 6.43 -6.91
CA TRP A 72 13.01 5.49 -6.51
C TRP A 72 12.52 4.61 -5.39
N LEU A 73 12.56 3.29 -5.59
CA LEU A 73 12.19 2.30 -4.58
C LEU A 73 13.42 1.56 -4.09
N THR A 74 13.43 1.22 -2.79
CA THR A 74 14.45 0.37 -2.18
C THR A 74 13.91 -1.05 -2.14
N VAL A 75 14.47 -1.94 -2.96
CA VAL A 75 13.94 -3.30 -3.19
C VAL A 75 15.05 -4.33 -3.04
N ARG A 76 14.69 -5.59 -2.78
CA ARG A 76 15.61 -6.73 -2.80
C ARG A 76 15.39 -7.55 -4.07
N PRO A 77 16.43 -7.98 -4.80
CA PRO A 77 16.27 -8.77 -6.02
C PRO A 77 15.47 -10.07 -5.82
N ASP A 78 15.52 -10.67 -4.64
CA ASP A 78 14.80 -11.90 -4.30
C ASP A 78 13.30 -11.71 -4.04
N MET A 79 12.82 -10.47 -3.85
CA MET A 79 11.40 -10.23 -3.62
C MET A 79 10.57 -10.53 -4.87
N THR A 80 9.33 -10.95 -4.64
CA THR A 80 8.36 -11.17 -5.72
C THR A 80 7.72 -9.87 -6.16
N VAL A 81 7.14 -9.87 -7.36
CA VAL A 81 6.34 -8.75 -7.85
C VAL A 81 5.12 -8.52 -6.95
N ALA A 82 4.54 -9.56 -6.35
CA ALA A 82 3.48 -9.40 -5.35
C ALA A 82 3.94 -8.55 -4.16
N SER A 83 5.11 -8.87 -3.58
CA SER A 83 5.66 -8.09 -2.47
C SER A 83 6.01 -6.66 -2.88
N LEU A 84 6.48 -6.45 -4.12
CA LEU A 84 6.70 -5.11 -4.66
C LEU A 84 5.38 -4.32 -4.78
N LYS A 85 4.30 -4.98 -5.22
CA LYS A 85 2.98 -4.35 -5.28
C LYS A 85 2.46 -3.99 -3.90
N ASP A 86 2.61 -4.87 -2.93
CA ASP A 86 2.22 -4.63 -1.54
C ASP A 86 3.00 -3.45 -0.95
N MET A 87 4.31 -3.38 -1.21
CA MET A 87 5.15 -2.23 -0.81
C MET A 87 4.61 -0.91 -1.39
N VAL A 88 4.37 -0.86 -2.70
CA VAL A 88 3.83 0.36 -3.34
C VAL A 88 2.43 0.71 -2.83
N PHE A 89 1.63 -0.29 -2.49
CA PHE A 89 0.32 -0.06 -1.87
C PHE A 89 0.43 0.52 -0.46
N LEU A 90 1.36 0.02 0.36
CA LEU A 90 1.56 0.51 1.72
C LEU A 90 2.10 1.95 1.73
N ASP A 91 3.10 2.22 0.89
CA ASP A 91 3.82 3.49 0.83
C ASP A 91 3.03 4.60 0.13
N TYR A 92 2.37 4.27 -0.99
CA TYR A 92 1.72 5.25 -1.87
C TYR A 92 0.20 5.08 -2.00
N GLY A 93 -0.38 3.99 -1.48
CA GLY A 93 -1.82 3.77 -1.46
C GLY A 93 -2.41 3.20 -2.75
N PHE A 94 -1.59 2.85 -3.76
CA PHE A 94 -2.07 2.28 -5.02
C PHE A 94 -2.38 0.78 -4.87
N PRO A 95 -3.63 0.32 -5.00
CA PRO A 95 -3.98 -1.10 -4.79
C PRO A 95 -3.25 -2.04 -5.77
N PRO A 96 -2.81 -3.25 -5.34
CA PRO A 96 -2.11 -4.20 -6.22
C PRO A 96 -2.85 -4.56 -7.51
N THR A 97 -4.19 -4.55 -7.47
CA THR A 97 -5.07 -4.81 -8.62
C THR A 97 -5.00 -3.72 -9.69
N LEU A 98 -4.61 -2.49 -9.31
CA LEU A 98 -4.45 -1.37 -10.23
C LEU A 98 -3.00 -1.20 -10.72
N GLN A 99 -2.07 -2.00 -10.19
CA GLN A 99 -0.66 -1.92 -10.53
C GLN A 99 -0.29 -2.91 -11.63
N GLN A 100 0.07 -2.41 -12.82
CA GLN A 100 0.67 -3.21 -13.88
C GLN A 100 2.17 -2.94 -13.99
N TRP A 101 2.96 -3.94 -13.62
CA TRP A 101 4.42 -3.86 -13.64
C TRP A 101 4.99 -4.38 -14.95
N VAL A 102 5.81 -3.56 -15.61
CA VAL A 102 6.61 -3.94 -16.77
C VAL A 102 8.08 -3.79 -16.39
N ILE A 103 8.80 -4.91 -16.36
CA ILE A 103 10.22 -4.94 -15.97
C ILE A 103 11.00 -5.52 -17.14
N GLY A 104 12.00 -4.77 -17.62
CA GLY A 104 12.65 -5.03 -18.90
C GLY A 104 11.70 -4.76 -20.08
N GLN A 105 11.11 -5.82 -20.64
CA GLN A 105 10.18 -5.75 -21.78
C GLN A 105 8.97 -6.68 -21.63
N ARG A 106 8.67 -7.11 -20.40
CA ARG A 106 7.62 -8.10 -20.12
C ARG A 106 6.72 -7.61 -19.00
N LEU A 107 5.43 -7.88 -19.13
CA LEU A 107 4.47 -7.74 -18.03
C LEU A 107 4.81 -8.79 -16.97
N ALA A 108 5.16 -8.31 -15.78
CA ALA A 108 5.61 -9.13 -14.67
C ALA A 108 4.44 -9.78 -13.93
N ARG A 109 4.61 -11.02 -13.48
CA ARG A 109 3.60 -11.77 -12.72
C ARG A 109 3.93 -11.80 -11.24
N ASP A 110 2.89 -11.87 -10.42
CA ASP A 110 2.97 -11.78 -8.96
C ASP A 110 3.93 -12.80 -8.31
N GLN A 111 4.09 -14.00 -8.90
CA GLN A 111 4.98 -15.06 -8.39
C GLN A 111 6.44 -14.90 -8.85
N GLU A 112 6.70 -14.08 -9.86
CA GLU A 112 8.03 -13.88 -10.42
C GLU A 112 8.85 -12.95 -9.51
N THR A 113 10.17 -13.18 -9.44
CA THR A 113 11.09 -12.36 -8.65
C THR A 113 11.67 -11.23 -9.47
N LEU A 114 12.01 -10.10 -8.84
CA LEU A 114 12.64 -8.97 -9.55
C LEU A 114 13.95 -9.38 -10.24
N HIS A 115 14.72 -10.28 -9.61
CA HIS A 115 15.92 -10.88 -10.18
C HIS A 115 15.69 -11.60 -11.50
N SER A 116 14.57 -12.33 -11.62
CA SER A 116 14.20 -13.04 -12.84
C SER A 116 13.89 -12.11 -14.02
N HIS A 117 13.50 -10.86 -13.71
CA HIS A 117 13.28 -9.80 -14.69
C HIS A 117 14.50 -8.92 -14.96
N GLY A 118 15.66 -9.27 -14.41
CA GLY A 118 16.92 -8.58 -14.66
C GLY A 118 17.25 -7.47 -13.66
N VAL A 119 16.44 -7.26 -12.63
CA VAL A 119 16.75 -6.29 -11.57
C VAL A 119 17.82 -6.90 -10.64
N ARG A 120 19.03 -6.38 -10.73
CA ARG A 120 20.24 -6.91 -10.09
C ARG A 120 21.11 -5.82 -9.45
N ARG A 121 21.06 -4.59 -9.94
CA ARG A 121 21.97 -3.51 -9.54
C ARG A 121 21.22 -2.20 -9.32
N ASN A 122 21.84 -1.29 -8.58
CA ASN A 122 21.33 0.07 -8.40
C ASN A 122 21.19 0.78 -9.75
N GLY A 123 20.06 1.43 -9.96
CA GLY A 123 19.77 2.15 -11.20
C GLY A 123 19.08 1.33 -12.28
N ASP A 124 18.85 0.03 -12.05
CA ASP A 124 17.98 -0.76 -12.93
C ASP A 124 16.58 -0.13 -13.00
N SER A 125 15.92 -0.27 -14.15
CA SER A 125 14.66 0.40 -14.44
C SER A 125 13.48 -0.57 -14.50
N ALA A 126 12.32 -0.08 -14.05
CA ALA A 126 11.03 -0.70 -14.20
C ALA A 126 9.98 0.36 -14.55
N TYR A 127 8.87 -0.11 -15.10
CA TYR A 127 7.72 0.73 -15.43
C TYR A 127 6.50 0.24 -14.64
N LEU A 128 5.76 1.18 -14.06
CA LEU A 128 4.51 0.93 -13.37
C LEU A 128 3.40 1.68 -14.11
N TYR A 129 2.48 0.94 -14.69
CA TYR A 129 1.26 1.50 -15.24
C TYR A 129 0.14 1.43 -14.20
N LEU A 130 -0.45 2.58 -13.88
CA LEU A 130 -1.56 2.71 -12.93
C LEU A 130 -2.89 2.72 -13.67
N LEU A 131 -3.68 1.66 -13.46
CA LEU A 131 -5.02 1.54 -13.98
C LEU A 131 -5.98 2.49 -13.24
N SER A 132 -6.94 3.04 -14.00
CA SER A 132 -8.00 3.86 -13.42
C SER A 132 -8.93 3.03 -12.55
N ALA A 133 -9.22 3.53 -11.35
CA ALA A 133 -10.20 2.92 -10.45
C ALA A 133 -11.60 2.86 -11.07
N CYS A 134 -11.94 3.71 -12.05
CA CYS A 134 -13.23 3.67 -12.76
C CYS A 134 -13.48 2.33 -13.47
N ASN A 135 -12.41 1.58 -13.77
CA ASN A 135 -12.48 0.29 -14.46
C ASN A 135 -12.65 -0.88 -13.48
N THR A 136 -12.72 -0.61 -12.18
CA THR A 136 -12.77 -1.62 -11.12
C THR A 136 -13.80 -1.22 -10.06
N SER A 137 -14.71 -2.12 -9.69
CA SER A 137 -15.64 -1.89 -8.58
C SER A 137 -14.93 -2.06 -7.22
N LEU A 138 -13.93 -1.23 -6.93
CA LEU A 138 -13.19 -1.30 -5.67
C LEU A 138 -13.96 -0.55 -4.57
N ASN A 139 -14.25 -1.27 -3.47
CA ASN A 139 -14.90 -0.71 -2.29
C ASN A 139 -13.86 -0.04 -1.37
N PRO A 140 -13.97 1.26 -1.05
CA PRO A 140 -13.01 1.96 -0.20
C PRO A 140 -12.81 1.32 1.18
N ARG A 141 -13.87 0.79 1.80
CA ARG A 141 -13.77 0.12 3.11
C ARG A 141 -12.95 -1.17 3.05
N GLU A 142 -13.05 -1.90 1.94
CA GLU A 142 -12.29 -3.12 1.72
C GLU A 142 -10.81 -2.80 1.50
N LEU A 143 -10.49 -1.78 0.70
CA LEU A 143 -9.11 -1.32 0.52
C LEU A 143 -8.47 -0.88 1.83
N GLN A 144 -9.21 -0.14 2.67
CA GLN A 144 -8.72 0.27 3.99
C GLN A 144 -8.44 -0.95 4.89
N ARG A 145 -9.35 -1.93 4.90
CA ARG A 145 -9.16 -3.19 5.64
C ARG A 145 -7.95 -3.97 5.12
N GLU A 146 -7.80 -4.06 3.80
CA GLU A 146 -6.69 -4.76 3.15
C GLU A 146 -5.34 -4.10 3.47
N ARG A 147 -5.29 -2.77 3.50
CA ARG A 147 -4.12 -2.01 3.95
C ARG A 147 -3.75 -2.33 5.39
N GLN A 148 -4.74 -2.38 6.28
CA GLN A 148 -4.52 -2.73 7.68
C GLN A 148 -3.99 -4.16 7.83
N LEU A 149 -4.54 -5.12 7.08
CA LEU A 149 -4.08 -6.51 7.11
C LEU A 149 -2.62 -6.63 6.63
N ARG A 150 -2.25 -6.00 5.51
CA ARG A 150 -0.87 -6.03 5.00
C ARG A 150 0.13 -5.37 5.95
N MET A 151 -0.24 -4.26 6.59
CA MET A 151 0.64 -3.65 7.63
C MET A 151 0.88 -4.62 8.80
N LEU A 152 -0.13 -5.38 9.20
CA LEU A 152 0.04 -6.39 10.26
C LEU A 152 0.94 -7.54 9.81
N GLU A 153 0.82 -7.98 8.56
CA GLU A 153 1.69 -9.01 7.97
C GLU A 153 3.16 -8.57 7.91
N ASP A 154 3.43 -7.31 7.54
CA ASP A 154 4.79 -6.75 7.48
C ASP A 154 5.47 -6.69 8.87
N LEU A 155 4.67 -6.42 9.91
CA LEU A 155 5.10 -6.49 11.31
C LEU A 155 5.28 -7.92 11.84
N GLY A 156 5.10 -8.94 10.98
CA GLY A 156 5.33 -10.35 11.30
C GLY A 156 4.13 -11.09 11.90
N PHE A 157 2.94 -10.48 11.93
CA PHE A 157 1.72 -11.11 12.43
C PHE A 157 1.01 -11.89 11.30
N LYS A 158 1.51 -13.08 10.98
CA LYS A 158 0.97 -13.89 9.87
C LYS A 158 -0.24 -14.76 10.21
N ASP A 159 -0.68 -14.79 11.46
CA ASP A 159 -1.85 -15.57 11.87
C ASP A 159 -2.53 -14.94 13.09
N LEU A 160 -3.47 -14.03 12.85
CA LEU A 160 -4.55 -13.77 13.80
C LEU A 160 -5.86 -14.10 13.09
N THR A 161 -6.35 -15.33 13.26
CA THR A 161 -7.80 -15.53 13.37
C THR A 161 -8.30 -14.66 14.51
N LEU A 162 -8.68 -13.43 14.19
CA LEU A 162 -9.40 -12.53 15.11
C LEU A 162 -10.77 -13.15 15.35
N GLN A 163 -10.85 -14.05 16.33
CA GLN A 163 -12.11 -14.48 16.91
C GLN A 163 -12.80 -13.22 17.46
N PRO A 164 -14.02 -12.88 17.02
CA PRO A 164 -14.77 -11.80 17.62
C PRO A 164 -14.99 -12.15 19.09
N ARG A 165 -14.51 -11.32 20.02
CA ARG A 165 -14.95 -11.38 21.42
C ARG A 165 -16.37 -10.84 21.49
N GLY A 166 -17.32 -11.66 21.11
CA GLY A 166 -18.69 -11.51 21.59
C GLY A 166 -18.72 -11.69 23.12
N PRO A 167 -19.75 -11.16 23.81
CA PRO A 167 -19.91 -11.37 25.25
C PRO A 167 -19.88 -12.87 25.55
N LEU A 168 -18.93 -13.27 26.39
CA LEU A 168 -18.80 -14.64 26.87
C LEU A 168 -19.91 -14.87 27.90
N GLU A 169 -20.98 -15.53 27.48
CA GLU A 169 -21.96 -16.09 28.41
C GLU A 169 -21.27 -17.16 29.29
N PRO A 170 -21.41 -17.10 30.62
CA PRO A 170 -20.77 -18.05 31.52
C PRO A 170 -21.55 -19.37 31.56
N ASP A 171 -20.88 -20.46 31.17
CA ASP A 171 -21.35 -21.82 31.36
C ASP A 171 -21.06 -22.30 32.80
N PRO A 172 -22.03 -22.84 33.56
CA PRO A 172 -21.75 -23.55 34.79
C PRO A 172 -21.77 -25.07 34.60
N SER A 173 -20.60 -25.66 34.86
CA SER A 173 -20.41 -26.87 35.69
C SER A 173 -20.41 -28.27 35.05
N LYS A 174 -19.18 -28.77 34.87
CA LYS A 174 -18.60 -30.09 35.25
C LYS A 174 -19.52 -31.30 35.50
N SER A 175 -19.19 -32.44 34.88
CA SER A 175 -18.77 -33.74 35.48
C SER A 175 -18.59 -34.76 34.34
N GLY A 176 -17.44 -35.39 34.08
CA GLY A 176 -16.87 -36.55 34.79
C GLY A 176 -16.56 -37.66 33.73
N ALA A 177 -15.35 -38.23 33.74
CA ALA A 177 -14.82 -39.23 32.77
C ALA A 177 -15.18 -40.69 33.17
N PRO A 178 -14.58 -41.79 32.62
CA PRO A 178 -14.10 -42.17 31.26
C PRO A 178 -14.57 -43.59 30.79
N GLN A 179 -14.36 -43.97 29.51
CA GLN A 179 -13.94 -45.31 28.96
C GLN A 179 -14.54 -45.72 27.59
N GLU A 180 -13.65 -46.17 26.69
CA GLU A 180 -13.78 -46.92 25.41
C GLU A 180 -14.12 -48.43 25.64
N PRO A 181 -14.30 -49.36 24.66
CA PRO A 181 -14.15 -49.29 23.17
C PRO A 181 -15.20 -50.05 22.30
N GLY A 182 -15.25 -49.70 21.01
CA GLY A 182 -15.31 -50.65 19.88
C GLY A 182 -16.67 -51.12 19.33
N GLN A 183 -16.91 -50.88 18.04
CA GLN A 183 -17.39 -51.88 17.05
C GLN A 183 -17.58 -51.26 15.64
N GLN A 184 -16.76 -51.71 14.68
CA GLN A 184 -17.01 -51.68 13.24
C GLN A 184 -17.73 -53.00 12.87
N PRO A 185 -18.62 -53.06 11.87
CA PRO A 185 -18.14 -53.45 10.54
C PRO A 185 -18.88 -52.80 9.35
N ASP A 186 -18.22 -52.95 8.20
CA ASP A 186 -18.56 -52.75 6.79
C ASP A 186 -20.03 -52.57 6.36
N ALA A 187 -20.25 -51.63 5.41
CA ALA A 187 -20.75 -51.96 4.06
C ALA A 187 -20.85 -50.71 3.17
N VAL A 188 -20.18 -50.78 2.01
CA VAL A 188 -20.32 -49.90 0.83
C VAL A 188 -21.71 -50.14 0.19
N PRO A 189 -22.35 -49.13 -0.42
CA PRO A 189 -22.41 -49.12 -1.88
C PRO A 189 -22.13 -47.75 -2.53
N GLU A 190 -21.47 -47.82 -3.69
CA GLU A 190 -21.19 -46.77 -4.68
C GLU A 190 -22.46 -46.19 -5.37
N PRO A 191 -22.33 -45.09 -6.16
CA PRO A 191 -23.40 -44.15 -6.52
C PRO A 191 -24.10 -44.43 -7.86
N PRO A 192 -25.19 -43.70 -8.18
CA PRO A 192 -25.64 -43.48 -9.55
C PRO A 192 -25.46 -42.02 -10.03
N PRO A 193 -25.59 -41.75 -11.35
CA PRO A 193 -24.72 -40.83 -12.07
C PRO A 193 -25.30 -39.44 -12.41
N VAL A 194 -24.36 -38.50 -12.61
CA VAL A 194 -24.30 -37.33 -13.53
C VAL A 194 -25.59 -36.90 -14.24
N SER A 195 -25.99 -35.63 -14.07
CA SER A 195 -26.14 -34.64 -15.17
C SER A 195 -26.78 -33.35 -14.70
N GLY A 196 -26.16 -32.21 -15.02
CA GLY A 196 -26.79 -30.89 -14.88
C GLY A 196 -25.80 -29.76 -14.58
N SER A 197 -24.98 -29.38 -15.56
CA SER A 197 -24.28 -28.09 -15.53
C SER A 197 -25.31 -26.95 -15.55
N PRO A 198 -25.18 -25.89 -14.73
CA PRO A 198 -25.87 -24.65 -15.02
C PRO A 198 -25.18 -23.97 -16.21
N VAL A 199 -25.97 -23.84 -17.26
CA VAL A 199 -25.71 -23.09 -18.49
C VAL A 199 -25.22 -21.67 -18.13
N ARG A 200 -24.06 -21.29 -18.68
CA ARG A 200 -23.60 -19.90 -18.79
C ARG A 200 -24.69 -19.06 -19.48
N PRO A 201 -25.12 -17.90 -18.96
CA PRO A 201 -25.82 -16.96 -19.81
C PRO A 201 -24.81 -16.40 -20.82
N ALA A 202 -25.13 -16.62 -22.10
CA ALA A 202 -24.44 -16.03 -23.22
C ALA A 202 -24.51 -14.49 -23.14
N CYS A 203 -23.40 -13.84 -23.50
CA CYS A 203 -23.35 -12.41 -23.75
C CYS A 203 -24.39 -12.00 -24.80
N PRO A 204 -25.21 -10.95 -24.55
CA PRO A 204 -25.76 -10.16 -25.63
C PRO A 204 -24.64 -9.23 -26.13
N THR A 205 -24.03 -9.62 -27.24
CA THR A 205 -23.29 -8.70 -28.10
C THR A 205 -24.27 -7.64 -28.58
N GLY A 206 -24.11 -6.41 -28.10
CA GLY A 206 -24.88 -5.26 -28.55
C GLY A 206 -25.45 -4.44 -27.41
N SER A 207 -24.69 -3.43 -27.00
CA SER A 207 -25.11 -2.14 -26.39
C SER A 207 -24.25 -1.75 -25.19
N ALA A 208 -22.93 -1.67 -25.41
CA ALA A 208 -22.02 -0.96 -24.50
C ALA A 208 -22.35 0.55 -24.40
N THR A 209 -23.19 1.06 -25.31
CA THR A 209 -23.59 2.47 -25.38
C THR A 209 -24.70 2.83 -24.39
N LEU A 210 -25.54 1.88 -23.95
CA LEU A 210 -26.63 2.18 -23.02
C LEU A 210 -26.22 2.02 -21.54
N LEU A 211 -25.21 1.21 -21.23
CA LEU A 211 -24.68 1.10 -19.87
C LEU A 211 -23.75 2.27 -19.51
N MET A 212 -23.15 2.94 -20.51
CA MET A 212 -22.41 4.20 -20.32
C MET A 212 -23.31 5.40 -19.95
N ALA A 213 -24.61 5.32 -20.23
CA ALA A 213 -25.53 6.44 -20.01
C ALA A 213 -26.07 6.56 -18.57
N LEU A 214 -25.87 5.55 -17.71
CA LEU A 214 -26.38 5.54 -16.33
C LEU A 214 -25.30 5.71 -15.24
N CYS A 215 -24.02 5.71 -15.60
CA CYS A 215 -22.90 5.96 -14.66
C CYS A 215 -22.36 7.39 -14.70
N SER A 216 -23.01 8.30 -15.45
CA SER A 216 -22.58 9.69 -15.51
C SER A 216 -23.06 10.48 -14.28
N GLN A 217 -22.10 10.79 -13.40
CA GLN A 217 -21.98 12.09 -12.72
C GLN A 217 -23.05 12.48 -11.71
N VAL A 218 -22.83 12.18 -10.43
CA VAL A 218 -23.44 13.01 -9.37
C VAL A 218 -22.46 13.37 -8.26
N GLY A 219 -21.16 13.13 -8.43
CA GLY A 219 -20.12 13.48 -7.46
C GLY A 219 -19.17 14.56 -7.98
N TRP A 220 -18.40 15.17 -7.06
CA TRP A 220 -17.37 16.15 -7.42
C TRP A 220 -15.98 15.52 -7.40
N GLN A 221 -15.20 15.78 -8.46
CA GLN A 221 -13.83 15.30 -8.57
C GLN A 221 -12.89 16.17 -7.73
N CYS A 222 -12.07 15.54 -6.89
CA CYS A 222 -11.08 16.24 -6.09
C CYS A 222 -9.93 16.78 -6.98
N PRO A 223 -9.57 18.07 -6.89
CA PRO A 223 -8.46 18.62 -7.67
C PRO A 223 -7.08 18.13 -7.19
N GLY A 224 -6.98 17.58 -5.97
CA GLY A 224 -5.71 17.11 -5.40
C GLY A 224 -5.41 15.63 -5.69
N CYS A 225 -6.38 14.74 -5.50
CA CYS A 225 -6.19 13.29 -5.65
C CYS A 225 -7.11 12.63 -6.68
N THR A 226 -7.88 13.41 -7.43
CA THR A 226 -8.82 12.95 -8.48
C THR A 226 -9.98 12.05 -8.03
N PHE A 227 -10.09 11.76 -6.73
CA PHE A 227 -11.19 10.99 -6.14
C PHE A 227 -12.55 11.67 -6.38
N ILE A 228 -13.58 10.89 -6.76
CA ILE A 228 -14.94 11.38 -6.97
C ILE A 228 -15.72 11.25 -5.67
N ASN A 229 -15.97 12.38 -5.02
CA ASN A 229 -16.66 12.45 -3.74
C ASN A 229 -18.18 12.51 -3.92
N LYS A 230 -18.93 12.08 -2.89
CA LYS A 230 -20.38 12.30 -2.83
C LYS A 230 -20.70 13.80 -2.96
N PRO A 231 -21.76 14.18 -3.68
CA PRO A 231 -22.04 15.58 -4.00
C PRO A 231 -22.12 16.49 -2.77
N THR A 232 -22.69 16.03 -1.65
CA THR A 232 -22.87 16.87 -0.45
C THR A 232 -21.65 16.91 0.48
N ARG A 233 -20.53 16.24 0.15
CA ARG A 233 -19.31 16.26 0.97
C ARG A 233 -18.59 17.61 0.86
N PRO A 234 -18.27 18.28 1.98
CA PRO A 234 -17.55 19.55 1.96
C PRO A 234 -16.04 19.41 1.69
N GLY A 235 -15.48 18.23 1.94
CA GLY A 235 -14.06 17.93 1.72
C GLY A 235 -13.86 16.51 1.21
N CYS A 236 -12.69 16.28 0.61
CA CYS A 236 -12.33 15.04 -0.04
C CYS A 236 -12.14 13.93 0.99
N GLU A 237 -12.74 12.77 0.77
CA GLU A 237 -12.66 11.62 1.67
C GLU A 237 -11.24 11.05 1.78
N MET A 238 -10.43 11.20 0.73
CA MET A 238 -9.09 10.61 0.66
C MET A 238 -7.99 11.54 1.19
N CYS A 239 -8.07 12.83 0.88
CA CYS A 239 -6.99 13.78 1.15
C CYS A 239 -7.43 15.04 1.89
N CYS A 240 -8.70 15.11 2.32
CA CYS A 240 -9.28 16.26 3.02
C CYS A 240 -9.30 17.58 2.24
N GLN A 241 -8.91 17.59 0.95
CA GLN A 241 -8.98 18.78 0.10
C GLN A 241 -10.42 19.31 0.01
N ALA A 242 -10.62 20.62 0.12
CA ALA A 242 -11.94 21.23 0.04
C ALA A 242 -12.65 20.94 -1.29
N ARG A 243 -13.98 20.84 -1.24
CA ARG A 243 -14.83 20.79 -2.43
C ARG A 243 -14.66 22.07 -3.24
N PRO A 244 -14.46 22.00 -4.57
CA PRO A 244 -14.42 23.19 -5.41
C PRO A 244 -15.67 24.04 -5.25
N GLU A 245 -15.49 25.36 -5.09
CA GLU A 245 -16.59 26.31 -4.95
C GLU A 245 -17.50 26.36 -6.19
N THR A 246 -16.95 26.00 -7.35
CA THR A 246 -17.67 25.94 -8.64
C THR A 246 -18.62 24.74 -8.75
N TYR A 247 -18.49 23.74 -7.88
CA TYR A 247 -19.36 22.56 -7.91
C TYR A 247 -20.67 22.82 -7.16
N GLN A 248 -21.80 22.58 -7.84
CA GLN A 248 -23.12 22.62 -7.23
C GLN A 248 -23.71 21.23 -7.10
N VAL A 249 -24.33 20.94 -5.97
CA VAL A 249 -25.06 19.69 -5.76
C VAL A 249 -26.28 19.67 -6.69
N PRO A 250 -26.42 18.68 -7.58
CA PRO A 250 -27.58 18.60 -8.46
C PRO A 250 -28.88 18.46 -7.68
N THR A 251 -29.92 19.20 -8.08
CA THR A 251 -31.23 19.19 -7.39
C THR A 251 -31.93 17.83 -7.46
N SER A 252 -31.63 17.03 -8.48
CA SER A 252 -32.16 15.66 -8.65
C SER A 252 -31.42 14.60 -7.82
N TYR A 253 -30.33 14.96 -7.13
CA TYR A 253 -29.57 14.01 -6.34
C TYR A 253 -30.33 13.60 -5.08
N GLN A 254 -30.44 12.29 -4.85
CA GLN A 254 -30.96 11.75 -3.61
C GLN A 254 -29.81 11.16 -2.78
N PRO A 255 -29.46 11.76 -1.63
CA PRO A 255 -28.46 11.21 -0.73
C PRO A 255 -28.86 9.82 -0.25
N ASP A 256 -27.90 8.90 -0.13
CA ASP A 256 -28.15 7.55 0.42
C ASP A 256 -28.41 7.56 1.94
N ALA A 257 -28.73 6.41 2.52
CA ALA A 257 -29.09 6.32 3.94
C ALA A 257 -27.96 6.80 4.87
N GLU A 258 -26.72 6.50 4.55
CA GLU A 258 -25.54 6.90 5.33
C GLU A 258 -25.32 8.42 5.22
N GLU A 259 -25.43 8.97 4.01
CA GLU A 259 -25.28 10.40 3.77
C GLU A 259 -26.41 11.22 4.42
N ARG A 260 -27.66 10.72 4.37
CA ARG A 260 -28.80 11.33 5.08
C ARG A 260 -28.58 11.34 6.59
N ALA A 261 -28.11 10.24 7.17
CA ALA A 261 -27.83 10.15 8.60
C ALA A 261 -26.76 11.17 9.02
N ARG A 262 -25.70 11.30 8.23
CA ARG A 262 -24.68 12.33 8.45
C ARG A 262 -25.26 13.74 8.40
N LEU A 263 -26.01 14.07 7.34
CA LEU A 263 -26.58 15.41 7.17
C LEU A 263 -27.53 15.77 8.32
N ALA A 264 -28.33 14.81 8.80
CA ALA A 264 -29.18 15.01 9.96
C ALA A 264 -28.37 15.30 11.24
N SER A 265 -27.27 14.57 11.45
CA SER A 265 -26.36 14.81 12.58
C SER A 265 -25.68 16.17 12.50
N GLU A 266 -25.28 16.63 11.31
CA GLU A 266 -24.70 17.96 11.09
C GLU A 266 -25.73 19.07 11.35
N GLU A 267 -26.97 18.89 10.90
CA GLU A 267 -28.07 19.83 11.17
C GLU A 267 -28.38 19.91 12.68
N GLU A 268 -28.40 18.77 13.37
CA GLU A 268 -28.59 18.73 14.82
C GLU A 268 -27.46 19.45 15.56
N ALA A 269 -26.21 19.21 15.18
CA ALA A 269 -25.05 19.89 15.74
C ALA A 269 -25.12 21.41 15.53
N LEU A 270 -25.56 21.87 14.35
CA LEU A 270 -25.77 23.29 14.07
C LEU A 270 -26.87 23.90 14.94
N ARG A 271 -27.97 23.18 15.16
CA ARG A 271 -29.06 23.62 16.05
C ARG A 271 -28.56 23.75 17.49
N GLN A 272 -27.77 22.79 17.97
CA GLN A 272 -27.17 22.85 19.31
C GLN A 272 -26.23 24.05 19.45
N TYR A 273 -25.37 24.30 18.44
CA TYR A 273 -24.49 25.46 18.45
C TYR A 273 -25.25 26.79 18.50
N GLN A 274 -26.34 26.92 17.75
CA GLN A 274 -27.18 28.12 17.77
C GLN A 274 -27.87 28.36 19.12
N GLN A 275 -28.25 27.29 19.83
CA GLN A 275 -28.83 27.39 21.17
C GLN A 275 -27.82 27.90 22.21
N VAL A 276 -26.54 27.56 22.06
CA VAL A 276 -25.47 28.02 22.96
C VAL A 276 -24.94 29.41 22.55
N GLY A 277 -24.96 29.73 21.25
CA GLY A 277 -24.49 31.01 20.71
C GLY A 277 -25.53 32.14 20.68
N ALA A 278 -26.77 31.88 21.10
CA ALA A 278 -27.77 32.93 21.25
C ALA A 278 -27.31 33.92 22.34
N PRO A 279 -27.17 35.23 22.05
CA PRO A 279 -26.80 36.19 23.07
C PRO A 279 -27.88 36.19 24.15
N VAL A 280 -27.48 35.93 25.40
CA VAL A 280 -28.36 36.11 26.55
C VAL A 280 -28.78 37.58 26.56
N PRO A 281 -30.08 37.90 26.46
CA PRO A 281 -30.52 39.29 26.45
C PRO A 281 -30.10 39.94 27.79
N GLY A 282 -29.19 40.91 27.71
CA GLY A 282 -28.69 41.67 28.86
C GLY A 282 -27.19 41.60 29.13
N GLN A 283 -26.40 40.81 28.39
CA GLN A 283 -24.93 40.86 28.51
C GLN A 283 -24.32 41.74 27.42
N THR A 284 -23.85 42.91 27.81
CA THR A 284 -22.98 43.77 26.99
C THR A 284 -21.66 43.05 26.72
N PRO A 285 -21.19 42.96 25.46
CA PRO A 285 -19.90 42.36 25.15
C PRO A 285 -18.78 43.19 25.79
N ALA A 286 -17.91 42.54 26.56
CA ALA A 286 -16.72 43.18 27.12
C ALA A 286 -15.85 43.72 25.98
N HIS A 287 -15.62 45.03 26.02
CA HIS A 287 -14.77 45.76 25.09
C HIS A 287 -13.33 45.30 25.26
N TRP A 288 -12.82 44.46 24.35
CA TRP A 288 -11.40 44.12 24.30
C TRP A 288 -10.61 45.36 23.85
N THR A 289 -10.13 46.16 24.81
CA THR A 289 -9.15 47.21 24.54
C THR A 289 -7.84 46.55 24.12
N ARG A 290 -7.51 46.71 22.84
CA ARG A 290 -6.22 46.35 22.26
C ARG A 290 -5.22 47.45 22.66
N GLU A 291 -4.41 47.19 23.67
CA GLU A 291 -3.25 48.05 23.95
C GLU A 291 -2.24 47.89 22.79
N ALA A 292 -1.77 49.04 22.32
CA ALA A 292 -0.82 49.22 21.23
C ALA A 292 0.62 49.19 21.73
#